data_AF-A0A016VE46-F1
#
_entry.id   AF-A0A016VE46-F1
#
_cell.length_a   1.000
_cell.length_b   1.000
_cell.length_c   1.000
_cell.angle_alpha   90.00
_cell.angle_beta   90.00
_cell.angle_gamma   90.00
#
_symmetry.space_group_name_H-M   'P 1'
#
loop_
_entity.id
_entity.type
_entity.pdbx_description
1 polymer ?
#
loop_
_entity_poly.entity_id
_entity_poly.type
_entity_poly.pdbx_seq_one_letter_code
_entity_poly.pdbx_strand_id
1 'polypeptide(L)'
;MGEGGKGFSFRRKFLFKIQEKVGNIEETQMTPEFNNDMQKYDSYHNSVSKLVDLLEAVNQPDPNVLATGRVECPPDEDPLDKMKKALEAFQVEFLSPEKVGPVAKICGILENAAKCKRDYQIKKRACIRHLRRFDTLEYKTLVENRENFNQLFSEFNYHLPLWISYVEIKTALFSVCRPWVACIIEITQGKRANTP
;
A
#
# COMPACT_ATOMS: atom_id res chain seq x y z
N MET A 1 -76.84 -1.98 -9.45
CA MET A 1 -75.90 -3.11 -9.57
C MET A 1 -74.98 -2.85 -10.73
N GLY A 2 -73.65 -2.93 -10.53
CA GLY A 2 -72.68 -3.04 -11.62
C GLY A 2 -71.46 -2.12 -11.57
N GLU A 3 -70.70 -2.11 -10.47
CA GLU A 3 -69.29 -1.67 -10.51
C GLU A 3 -68.39 -2.91 -10.66
N GLY A 4 -67.61 -2.98 -11.73
CA GLY A 4 -66.67 -4.09 -11.94
C GLY A 4 -65.97 -4.01 -13.29
N GLY A 5 -64.96 -3.14 -13.44
CA GLY A 5 -64.29 -2.98 -14.74
C GLY A 5 -62.94 -2.29 -14.79
N LYS A 6 -62.23 -2.07 -13.66
CA LYS A 6 -60.92 -1.37 -13.66
C LYS A 6 -59.73 -2.17 -13.13
N GLY A 7 -59.94 -3.39 -12.60
CA GLY A 7 -58.85 -4.22 -12.05
C GLY A 7 -58.11 -5.11 -13.06
N PHE A 8 -58.76 -5.49 -14.17
CA PHE A 8 -58.27 -6.56 -15.06
C PHE A 8 -57.27 -6.07 -16.15
N SER A 9 -57.23 -4.76 -16.43
CA SER A 9 -56.29 -4.13 -17.39
C SER A 9 -54.91 -3.86 -16.78
N PHE A 10 -54.87 -3.45 -15.51
CA PHE A 10 -53.63 -3.13 -14.81
C PHE A 10 -52.78 -4.39 -14.57
N ARG A 11 -53.42 -5.50 -14.15
CA ARG A 11 -52.71 -6.78 -13.92
C ARG A 11 -52.04 -7.34 -15.18
N ARG A 12 -52.69 -7.23 -16.36
CA ARG A 12 -52.07 -7.65 -17.63
C ARG A 12 -50.90 -6.75 -18.03
N LYS A 13 -51.01 -5.42 -17.90
CA LYS A 13 -49.89 -4.50 -18.14
C LYS A 13 -48.73 -4.70 -17.17
N PHE A 14 -49.01 -5.08 -15.93
CA PHE A 14 -48.00 -5.39 -14.91
C PHE A 14 -47.32 -6.74 -15.19
N LEU A 15 -48.08 -7.76 -15.59
CA LEU A 15 -47.56 -9.08 -15.98
C LEU A 15 -46.69 -9.02 -17.24
N PHE A 16 -47.05 -8.23 -18.25
CA PHE A 16 -46.20 -8.02 -19.44
C PHE A 16 -44.88 -7.32 -19.11
N LYS A 17 -44.89 -6.32 -18.20
CA LYS A 17 -43.66 -5.67 -17.72
C LYS A 17 -42.78 -6.59 -16.86
N ILE A 18 -43.38 -7.54 -16.14
CA ILE A 18 -42.63 -8.56 -15.41
C ILE A 18 -42.02 -9.56 -16.40
N GLN A 19 -42.76 -10.03 -17.40
CA GLN A 19 -42.23 -10.96 -18.41
C GLN A 19 -41.10 -10.35 -19.26
N GLU A 20 -41.19 -9.07 -19.61
CA GLU A 20 -40.12 -8.34 -20.31
C GLU A 20 -38.85 -8.20 -19.44
N LYS A 21 -39.01 -8.04 -18.12
CA LYS A 21 -37.91 -8.02 -17.14
C LYS A 21 -37.40 -9.39 -16.71
N VAL A 22 -38.14 -10.47 -16.97
CA VAL A 22 -37.70 -11.85 -16.73
C VAL A 22 -36.91 -12.39 -17.94
N GLY A 23 -37.14 -11.84 -19.14
CA GLY A 23 -36.39 -12.17 -20.36
C GLY A 23 -35.05 -11.46 -20.50
N ASN A 24 -34.90 -10.28 -19.90
CA ASN A 24 -33.59 -9.63 -19.74
C ASN A 24 -33.11 -9.86 -18.31
N ILE A 25 -32.38 -10.95 -18.10
CA ILE A 25 -31.45 -11.06 -16.97
C ILE A 25 -30.35 -10.02 -17.24
N GLU A 26 -30.67 -8.75 -17.02
CA GLU A 26 -29.64 -7.77 -16.70
C GLU A 26 -29.08 -8.27 -15.37
N GLU A 27 -27.92 -8.91 -15.40
CA GLU A 27 -27.12 -9.14 -14.20
C GLU A 27 -27.17 -7.83 -13.43
N THR A 28 -27.80 -7.84 -12.24
CA THR A 28 -27.82 -6.65 -11.39
C THR A 28 -26.37 -6.20 -11.29
N GLN A 29 -26.00 -5.07 -11.90
CA GLN A 29 -24.62 -4.62 -11.85
C GLN A 29 -24.46 -3.76 -10.60
N MET A 30 -23.32 -3.89 -9.93
CA MET A 30 -23.00 -3.00 -8.82
C MET A 30 -23.01 -1.55 -9.28
N THR A 31 -23.33 -0.63 -8.37
CA THR A 31 -23.40 0.79 -8.70
C THR A 31 -22.07 1.26 -9.30
N PRO A 32 -22.10 2.11 -10.34
CA PRO A 32 -20.89 2.59 -11.00
C PRO A 32 -19.95 3.33 -10.02
N GLU A 33 -20.50 3.94 -8.97
CA GLU A 33 -19.73 4.54 -7.88
C GLU A 33 -18.88 3.52 -7.13
N PHE A 34 -19.45 2.36 -6.79
CA PHE A 34 -18.73 1.29 -6.09
C PHE A 34 -17.59 0.74 -6.94
N ASN A 35 -17.83 0.48 -8.22
CA ASN A 35 -16.81 -0.03 -9.14
C ASN A 35 -15.67 0.99 -9.33
N ASN A 36 -16.00 2.27 -9.43
CA ASN A 36 -15.00 3.33 -9.53
C ASN A 36 -14.15 3.44 -8.25
N ASP A 37 -14.78 3.39 -7.08
CA ASP A 37 -14.05 3.42 -5.81
C ASP A 37 -13.16 2.19 -5.64
N MET A 38 -13.62 1.01 -6.05
CA MET A 38 -12.81 -0.21 -6.06
C MET A 38 -11.58 -0.07 -6.96
N GLN A 39 -11.74 0.45 -8.18
CA GLN A 39 -10.63 0.72 -9.09
C GLN A 39 -9.61 1.71 -8.52
N LYS A 40 -10.06 2.73 -7.77
CA LYS A 40 -9.14 3.65 -7.08
C LYS A 40 -8.32 2.92 -6.02
N TYR A 41 -8.92 2.03 -5.24
CA TYR A 41 -8.19 1.24 -4.24
C TYR A 41 -7.19 0.28 -4.90
N ASP A 42 -7.56 -0.37 -6.01
CA ASP A 42 -6.64 -1.23 -6.77
C ASP A 42 -5.46 -0.44 -7.35
N SER A 43 -5.74 0.73 -7.95
CA SER A 43 -4.71 1.64 -8.47
C SER A 43 -3.77 2.15 -7.36
N TYR A 44 -4.34 2.43 -6.20
CA TYR A 44 -3.60 2.86 -5.03
C TYR A 44 -2.70 1.75 -4.48
N HIS A 45 -3.20 0.52 -4.34
CA HIS A 45 -2.39 -0.65 -3.99
C HIS A 45 -1.22 -0.84 -4.96
N ASN A 46 -1.48 -0.81 -6.27
CA ASN A 46 -0.43 -0.93 -7.29
C ASN A 46 0.65 0.16 -7.16
N SER A 47 0.25 1.38 -6.79
CA SER A 47 1.17 2.50 -6.58
C SER A 47 2.01 2.31 -5.31
N VAL A 48 1.40 1.84 -4.23
CA VAL A 48 2.10 1.55 -2.97
C VAL A 48 3.10 0.41 -3.16
N SER A 49 2.71 -0.69 -3.81
CA SER A 49 3.61 -1.83 -4.05
C SER A 49 4.85 -1.42 -4.84
N LYS A 50 4.67 -0.66 -5.94
CA LYS A 50 5.80 -0.12 -6.71
C LYS A 50 6.68 0.83 -5.88
N LEU A 51 6.08 1.66 -5.04
CA LEU A 51 6.83 2.57 -4.18
C LEU A 51 7.65 1.80 -3.14
N VAL A 52 7.10 0.73 -2.57
CA VAL A 52 7.80 -0.17 -1.65
C VAL A 52 9.03 -0.76 -2.34
N ASP A 53 8.88 -1.33 -3.53
CA ASP A 53 10.00 -1.91 -4.29
C ASP A 53 11.13 -0.90 -4.53
N LEU A 54 10.77 0.33 -4.95
CA LEU A 54 11.74 1.39 -5.20
C LEU A 54 12.43 1.85 -3.91
N LEU A 55 11.69 2.01 -2.82
CA LEU A 55 12.24 2.39 -1.52
C LEU A 55 13.19 1.33 -0.98
N GLU A 56 12.87 0.05 -1.19
CA GLU A 56 13.71 -1.07 -0.79
C GLU A 56 15.01 -1.11 -1.59
N ALA A 57 14.94 -0.99 -2.92
CA ALA A 57 16.12 -0.95 -3.78
C ALA A 57 17.06 0.21 -3.45
N VAL A 58 16.52 1.39 -3.13
CA VAL A 58 17.34 2.56 -2.74
C VAL A 58 17.92 2.39 -1.34
N ASN A 59 17.22 1.72 -0.42
CA ASN A 59 17.67 1.57 0.96
C ASN A 59 18.69 0.44 1.13
N GLN A 60 18.50 -0.65 0.38
CA GLN A 60 19.36 -1.82 0.35
C GLN A 60 19.58 -2.23 -1.12
N PRO A 61 20.65 -1.73 -1.76
CA PRO A 61 20.93 -2.05 -3.16
C PRO A 61 21.41 -3.49 -3.38
N ASP A 62 21.77 -4.23 -2.32
CA ASP A 62 22.16 -5.63 -2.44
C ASP A 62 20.91 -6.53 -2.60
N PRO A 63 20.72 -7.15 -3.78
CA PRO A 63 19.55 -8.00 -4.04
C PRO A 63 19.54 -9.26 -3.18
N ASN A 64 20.70 -9.76 -2.73
CA ASN A 64 20.77 -10.95 -1.88
C ASN A 64 20.21 -10.67 -0.48
N VAL A 65 20.46 -9.45 0.03
CA VAL A 65 19.90 -9.04 1.32
C VAL A 65 18.42 -8.77 1.19
N LEU A 66 17.98 -8.09 0.12
CA LEU A 66 16.56 -7.84 -0.15
C LEU A 66 15.76 -9.14 -0.27
N ALA A 67 16.31 -10.19 -0.89
CA ALA A 67 15.68 -11.50 -1.01
C ALA A 67 15.33 -12.13 0.35
N THR A 68 16.00 -11.73 1.44
CA THR A 68 15.68 -12.18 2.81
C THR A 68 14.55 -11.38 3.46
N GLY A 69 13.97 -10.39 2.76
CA GLY A 69 12.97 -9.46 3.27
C GLY A 69 13.54 -8.36 4.16
N ARG A 70 14.87 -8.31 4.34
CA ARG A 70 15.59 -7.30 5.13
C ARG A 70 15.95 -6.10 4.26
N VAL A 71 15.82 -4.92 4.83
CA VAL A 71 16.14 -3.64 4.17
C VAL A 71 17.33 -2.93 4.79
N GLU A 72 17.92 -3.51 5.83
CA GLU A 72 19.11 -2.98 6.50
C GLU A 72 20.36 -3.64 5.94
N CYS A 73 21.48 -2.90 5.94
CA CYS A 73 22.78 -3.49 5.68
C CYS A 73 23.16 -4.45 6.82
N PRO A 74 23.59 -5.68 6.52
CA PRO A 74 24.06 -6.60 7.55
C PRO A 74 25.24 -6.02 8.35
N PRO A 75 25.47 -6.48 9.58
CA PRO A 75 26.66 -6.11 10.35
C PRO A 75 27.94 -6.39 9.54
N ASP A 76 28.91 -5.49 9.62
CA ASP A 76 30.23 -5.58 8.93
C ASP A 76 30.20 -5.65 7.39
N GLU A 77 29.03 -5.65 6.78
CA GLU A 77 28.84 -5.67 5.32
C GLU A 77 28.76 -4.26 4.71
N ASP A 78 28.74 -3.21 5.54
CA ASP A 78 28.61 -1.85 5.04
C ASP A 78 29.82 -1.44 4.19
N PRO A 79 29.61 -0.98 2.94
CA PRO A 79 30.71 -0.60 2.06
C PRO A 79 31.63 0.50 2.61
N LEU A 80 31.10 1.44 3.40
CA LEU A 80 31.89 2.52 3.99
C LEU A 80 32.73 2.00 5.16
N ASP A 81 32.18 1.09 5.97
CA ASP A 81 32.93 0.40 7.03
C ASP A 81 34.06 -0.47 6.43
N LYS A 82 33.77 -1.20 5.34
CA LYS A 82 34.78 -2.00 4.61
C LYS A 82 35.87 -1.12 4.01
N MET A 83 35.50 0.00 3.39
CA MET A 83 36.46 0.95 2.83
C MET A 83 37.34 1.56 3.92
N LYS A 84 36.77 1.90 5.09
CA LYS A 84 37.52 2.35 6.26
C LYS A 84 38.55 1.31 6.69
N LYS A 85 38.12 0.06 6.95
CA LYS A 85 39.01 -1.03 7.37
C LYS A 85 40.16 -1.25 6.37
N ALA A 86 39.86 -1.19 5.06
CA ALA A 86 40.87 -1.30 4.01
C ALA A 86 41.87 -0.14 4.03
N LEU A 87 41.41 1.09 4.24
CA LEU A 87 42.29 2.26 4.36
C LEU A 87 43.16 2.22 5.62
N GLU A 88 42.61 1.74 6.74
CA GLU A 88 43.37 1.54 7.98
C GLU A 88 44.50 0.51 7.79
N ALA A 89 44.20 -0.62 7.13
CA ALA A 89 45.22 -1.62 6.80
C ALA A 89 46.30 -1.04 5.86
N PHE A 90 45.86 -0.33 4.81
CA PHE A 90 46.77 0.32 3.86
C PHE A 90 47.68 1.37 4.54
N GLN A 91 47.14 2.10 5.52
CA GLN A 91 47.88 3.07 6.32
C GLN A 91 49.00 2.44 7.14
N VAL A 92 48.76 1.27 7.74
CA VAL A 92 49.74 0.58 8.57
C VAL A 92 50.87 -0.02 7.73
N GLU A 93 50.53 -0.59 6.57
CA GLU A 93 51.47 -1.39 5.78
C GLU A 93 52.28 -0.59 4.76
N PHE A 94 51.71 0.47 4.18
CA PHE A 94 52.28 1.08 2.96
C PHE A 94 52.50 2.59 3.01
N LEU A 95 51.93 3.30 4.00
CA LEU A 95 51.96 4.77 4.01
C LEU A 95 53.12 5.34 4.81
N SER A 96 53.76 6.37 4.24
CA SER A 96 54.76 7.16 4.95
C SER A 96 54.11 8.01 6.06
N PRO A 97 54.85 8.33 7.14
CA PRO A 97 54.30 9.03 8.32
C PRO A 97 53.58 10.35 8.00
N GLU A 98 54.03 11.07 6.97
CA GLU A 98 53.43 12.35 6.54
C GLU A 98 52.03 12.20 5.94
N LYS A 99 51.69 11.02 5.41
CA LYS A 99 50.39 10.73 4.76
C LYS A 99 49.38 10.08 5.70
N VAL A 100 49.82 9.66 6.89
CA VAL A 100 48.99 9.03 7.92
C VAL A 100 47.87 9.97 8.39
N GLY A 101 48.19 11.24 8.70
CA GLY A 101 47.20 12.22 9.18
C GLY A 101 46.03 12.45 8.21
N PRO A 102 46.28 12.72 6.92
CA PRO A 102 45.24 12.83 5.91
C PRO A 102 44.35 11.58 5.78
N VAL A 103 44.93 10.38 5.80
CA VAL A 103 44.16 9.12 5.67
C VAL A 103 43.31 8.86 6.91
N ALA A 104 43.85 9.09 8.10
CA ALA A 104 43.08 9.00 9.34
C ALA A 104 41.85 9.94 9.33
N LYS A 105 41.98 11.14 8.75
CA LYS A 105 40.85 12.06 8.57
C LYS A 105 39.78 11.49 7.64
N ILE A 106 40.17 10.83 6.54
CA ILE A 106 39.25 10.16 5.62
C ILE A 106 38.53 9.01 6.34
N CYS A 107 39.24 8.19 7.12
CA CYS A 107 38.65 7.13 7.92
C CYS A 107 37.58 7.66 8.90
N GLY A 108 37.83 8.81 9.54
CA GLY A 108 36.84 9.47 10.39
C GLY A 108 35.59 9.94 9.63
N ILE A 109 35.75 10.44 8.40
CA ILE A 109 34.61 10.80 7.53
C ILE A 109 33.80 9.56 7.16
N LEU A 110 34.47 8.47 6.76
CA LEU A 110 33.80 7.21 6.41
C LEU A 110 33.02 6.62 7.59
N GLU A 111 33.59 6.66 8.79
CA GLU A 111 32.91 6.20 10.01
C GLU A 111 31.62 6.99 10.28
N ASN A 112 31.68 8.32 10.19
CA ASN A 112 30.52 9.17 10.38
C ASN A 112 29.46 8.95 9.28
N ALA A 113 29.90 8.76 8.04
CA ALA A 113 29.01 8.46 6.93
C ALA A 113 28.33 7.10 7.09
N ALA A 114 29.05 6.07 7.57
CA ALA A 114 28.51 4.74 7.86
C ALA A 114 27.44 4.80 8.97
N LYS A 115 27.72 5.52 10.07
CA LYS A 115 26.75 5.75 11.17
C LYS A 115 25.49 6.45 10.65
N CYS A 116 25.68 7.56 9.93
CA CYS A 116 24.59 8.33 9.35
C CYS A 116 23.72 7.48 8.42
N LYS A 117 24.34 6.71 7.52
CA LYS A 117 23.65 5.78 6.63
C LYS A 117 22.82 4.75 7.40
N ARG A 118 23.39 4.13 8.45
CA ARG A 118 22.69 3.15 9.29
C ARG A 118 21.46 3.74 9.96
N ASP A 119 21.56 4.95 10.51
CA ASP A 119 20.42 5.65 11.13
C ASP A 119 19.29 5.91 10.12
N TYR A 120 19.64 6.34 8.90
CA TYR A 120 18.65 6.54 7.84
C TYR A 120 18.02 5.22 7.38
N GLN A 121 18.78 4.13 7.31
CA GLN A 121 18.25 2.81 6.98
C GLN A 121 17.19 2.35 8.00
N ILE A 122 17.44 2.56 9.30
CA ILE A 122 16.51 2.22 10.37
C ILE A 122 15.22 3.04 10.25
N LYS A 123 15.34 4.35 10.01
CA LYS A 123 14.17 5.23 9.81
C LYS A 123 13.35 4.83 8.59
N LYS A 124 14.00 4.61 7.45
CA LYS A 124 13.34 4.17 6.20
C LYS A 124 12.68 2.81 6.34
N ARG A 125 13.30 1.86 7.05
CA ARG A 125 12.71 0.55 7.38
C ARG A 125 11.38 0.70 8.10
N ALA A 126 11.25 1.64 9.04
CA ALA A 126 9.98 1.87 9.72
C ALA A 126 8.89 2.28 8.73
N CYS A 127 9.18 3.24 7.84
CA CYS A 127 8.24 3.67 6.80
C CYS A 127 7.87 2.53 5.83
N ILE A 128 8.86 1.78 5.33
CA ILE A 128 8.64 0.63 4.43
C ILE A 128 7.75 -0.42 5.11
N ARG A 129 7.95 -0.70 6.40
CA ARG A 129 7.08 -1.62 7.16
C ARG A 129 5.63 -1.13 7.21
N HIS A 130 5.39 0.17 7.37
CA HIS A 130 4.01 0.71 7.36
C HIS A 130 3.33 0.51 6.00
N LEU A 131 4.07 0.71 4.90
CA LEU A 131 3.55 0.48 3.55
C LEU A 131 3.28 -1.01 3.27
N ARG A 132 4.17 -1.91 3.68
CA ARG A 132 3.94 -3.37 3.62
C ARG A 132 2.72 -3.80 4.46
N ARG A 133 2.46 -3.11 5.56
CA ARG A 133 1.31 -3.40 6.43
C ARG A 133 -0.02 -3.02 5.79
N PHE A 134 -0.05 -1.93 5.02
CA PHE A 134 -1.24 -1.57 4.23
C PHE A 134 -1.65 -2.73 3.31
N ASP A 135 -0.68 -3.30 2.59
CA ASP A 135 -0.94 -4.41 1.67
C ASP A 135 -1.47 -5.66 2.41
N THR A 136 -0.71 -6.12 3.41
CA THR A 136 -0.99 -7.37 4.13
C THR A 136 -2.22 -7.34 5.03
N LEU A 137 -2.69 -6.16 5.45
CA LEU A 137 -3.85 -6.02 6.33
C LEU A 137 -5.02 -5.33 5.62
N GLU A 138 -4.85 -4.07 5.24
CA GLU A 138 -5.96 -3.22 4.79
C GLU A 138 -6.45 -3.65 3.40
N TYR A 139 -5.52 -3.79 2.45
CA TYR A 139 -5.88 -4.19 1.10
C TYR A 139 -6.38 -5.64 1.05
N LYS A 140 -5.70 -6.55 1.75
CA LYS A 140 -6.16 -7.94 1.90
C LYS A 140 -7.60 -8.02 2.45
N THR A 141 -7.91 -7.30 3.52
CA THR A 141 -9.27 -7.29 4.11
C THR A 141 -10.29 -6.73 3.12
N LEU A 142 -9.93 -5.69 2.35
CA LEU A 142 -10.80 -5.12 1.33
C LEU A 142 -11.08 -6.12 0.20
N VAL A 143 -10.08 -6.87 -0.25
CA VAL A 143 -10.23 -7.93 -1.27
C VAL A 143 -11.11 -9.07 -0.75
N GLU A 144 -10.86 -9.56 0.47
CA GLU A 144 -11.69 -10.60 1.10
C GLU A 144 -13.15 -10.16 1.25
N ASN A 145 -13.39 -8.92 1.70
CA ASN A 145 -14.74 -8.36 1.79
C ASN A 145 -15.42 -8.22 0.43
N ARG A 146 -14.67 -7.83 -0.60
CA ARG A 146 -15.17 -7.76 -1.99
C ARG A 146 -15.56 -9.14 -2.49
N GLU A 147 -14.75 -10.16 -2.25
CA GLU A 147 -15.03 -11.54 -2.65
C GLU A 147 -16.28 -12.08 -1.96
N ASN A 148 -16.37 -11.90 -0.63
CA ASN A 148 -17.56 -12.27 0.15
C ASN A 148 -18.81 -11.55 -0.35
N PHE A 149 -18.70 -10.25 -0.66
CA PHE A 149 -19.81 -9.48 -1.21
C PHE A 149 -20.23 -9.99 -2.59
N ASN A 150 -19.28 -10.31 -3.47
CA ASN A 150 -19.57 -10.88 -4.79
C ASN A 150 -20.24 -12.26 -4.68
N GLN A 151 -19.81 -13.10 -3.74
CA GLN A 151 -20.43 -14.39 -3.47
C GLN A 151 -21.88 -14.22 -3.00
N LEU A 152 -22.10 -13.43 -1.95
CA LEU A 152 -23.45 -13.12 -1.46
C LEU A 152 -24.31 -12.50 -2.57
N PHE A 153 -23.75 -11.61 -3.37
CA PHE A 153 -24.45 -10.99 -4.49
C PHE A 153 -24.86 -12.01 -5.55
N SER A 154 -23.98 -12.98 -5.87
CA SER A 154 -24.29 -14.08 -6.78
C SER A 154 -25.37 -15.02 -6.22
N GLU A 155 -25.38 -15.26 -4.91
CA GLU A 155 -26.40 -16.05 -4.21
C GLU A 155 -27.74 -15.31 -4.13
N PHE A 156 -27.72 -14.00 -3.84
CA PHE A 156 -28.90 -13.13 -3.74
C PHE A 156 -29.48 -12.75 -5.10
N ASN A 157 -28.73 -12.80 -6.20
CA ASN A 157 -29.30 -12.64 -7.55
C ASN A 157 -30.32 -13.75 -7.88
N TYR A 158 -30.43 -14.80 -7.06
CA TYR A 158 -31.52 -15.78 -7.12
C TYR A 158 -32.76 -15.39 -6.28
N HIS A 159 -32.71 -14.39 -5.38
CA HIS A 159 -33.82 -13.93 -4.52
C HIS A 159 -33.72 -12.42 -4.13
N LEU A 160 -34.60 -11.54 -4.68
CA LEU A 160 -34.76 -10.07 -4.44
C LEU A 160 -34.84 -9.60 -2.95
N PRO A 161 -34.77 -8.28 -2.59
CA PRO A 161 -33.93 -7.15 -3.04
C PRO A 161 -33.16 -6.37 -1.90
N LEU A 162 -32.16 -5.57 -2.32
CA LEU A 162 -30.99 -5.03 -1.59
C LEU A 162 -31.11 -3.59 -1.05
N TRP A 163 -31.53 -3.35 0.20
CA TRP A 163 -31.48 -1.99 0.80
C TRP A 163 -30.64 -1.88 2.08
N ILE A 164 -30.24 -3.00 2.69
CA ILE A 164 -29.64 -2.98 4.03
C ILE A 164 -28.10 -2.90 4.00
N SER A 165 -27.44 -3.45 2.97
CA SER A 165 -25.97 -3.63 2.98
C SER A 165 -25.14 -2.41 2.56
N TYR A 166 -25.73 -1.39 1.91
CA TYR A 166 -24.97 -0.23 1.39
C TYR A 166 -24.49 0.73 2.49
N VAL A 167 -25.17 0.73 3.65
CA VAL A 167 -24.87 1.63 4.78
C VAL A 167 -23.69 1.11 5.62
N GLU A 168 -23.55 -0.22 5.77
CA GLU A 168 -22.47 -0.81 6.56
C GLU A 168 -21.10 -0.65 5.88
N ILE A 169 -21.04 -0.77 4.55
CA ILE A 169 -19.79 -0.64 3.77
C ILE A 169 -19.24 0.78 3.79
N LYS A 170 -20.09 1.81 3.66
CA LYS A 170 -19.66 3.22 3.75
C LYS A 170 -19.06 3.57 5.11
N THR A 171 -19.58 2.96 6.18
CA THR A 171 -19.14 3.22 7.55
C THR A 171 -17.77 2.59 7.82
N ALA A 172 -17.50 1.40 7.25
CA ALA A 172 -16.18 0.77 7.28
C ALA A 172 -15.11 1.56 6.50
N LEU A 173 -15.44 2.07 5.31
CA LEU A 173 -14.50 2.87 4.50
C LEU A 173 -14.05 4.18 5.18
N PHE A 174 -14.94 4.84 5.93
CA PHE A 174 -14.63 6.13 6.56
C PHE A 174 -13.74 6.00 7.80
N SER A 175 -13.73 4.82 8.46
CA SER A 175 -12.94 4.54 9.66
C SER A 175 -11.45 4.29 9.36
N VAL A 176 -11.12 3.79 8.17
CA VAL A 176 -9.76 3.33 7.82
C VAL A 176 -8.86 4.50 7.38
N CYS A 177 -9.42 5.57 6.80
CA CYS A 177 -8.64 6.63 6.16
C CYS A 177 -8.08 7.73 7.10
N ARG A 178 -8.48 7.78 8.39
CA ARG A 178 -8.06 8.87 9.31
C ARG A 178 -6.59 8.86 9.78
N PRO A 179 -5.91 7.72 9.97
CA PRO A 179 -4.50 7.72 10.42
C PRO A 179 -3.51 8.24 9.36
N TRP A 180 -3.93 8.38 8.11
CA TRP A 180 -3.07 8.58 6.94
C TRP A 180 -2.59 10.02 6.73
N VAL A 181 -3.40 11.02 7.08
CA VAL A 181 -3.03 12.43 6.95
C VAL A 181 -1.84 12.78 7.87
N ALA A 182 -1.71 12.10 9.01
CA ALA A 182 -0.61 12.32 9.94
C ALA A 182 0.75 11.79 9.41
N CYS A 183 0.76 10.63 8.75
CA CYS A 183 2.00 9.98 8.29
C CYS A 183 2.64 10.73 7.10
N ILE A 184 1.84 11.23 6.16
CA ILE A 184 2.33 12.04 5.02
C ILE A 184 2.87 13.40 5.50
N ILE A 185 2.24 14.00 6.52
CA ILE A 185 2.69 15.26 7.12
C ILE A 185 4.05 15.09 7.82
N GLU A 186 4.28 14.01 8.56
CA GLU A 186 5.59 13.72 9.18
C GLU A 186 6.71 13.51 8.14
N ILE A 187 6.42 12.81 7.03
CA ILE A 187 7.40 12.57 5.96
C ILE A 187 7.74 13.87 5.21
N THR A 188 6.79 14.80 5.10
CA THR A 188 6.99 16.09 4.40
C THR A 188 7.56 17.19 5.29
N GLN A 189 7.26 17.20 6.60
CA GLN A 189 7.81 18.16 7.56
C GLN A 189 9.26 17.84 7.97
N GLY A 190 9.67 16.56 7.93
CA GLY A 190 11.07 16.16 8.12
C GLY A 190 12.04 16.71 7.05
N LYS A 191 11.54 17.18 5.90
CA LYS A 191 12.32 17.87 4.86
C LYS A 191 12.49 19.38 5.06
N ARG A 192 11.79 20.00 6.02
CA ARG A 192 11.89 21.47 6.26
C ARG A 192 12.83 21.87 7.41
N ALA A 193 13.36 20.91 8.18
CA ALA A 193 14.18 21.23 9.35
C ALA A 193 15.69 21.33 9.08
N ASN A 194 16.16 21.04 7.86
CA ASN A 194 17.58 21.14 7.51
C ASN A 194 17.77 21.75 6.11
N THR A 195 17.70 23.07 6.08
CA THR A 195 18.44 23.92 5.13
C THR A 195 19.03 25.06 5.95
N PRO A 196 20.27 25.48 5.67
CA PRO A 196 21.16 26.22 6.59
C PRO A 196 20.60 27.57 7.05
#